data_AF-B8AEG0-F1
#
_entry.id   AF-B8AEG0-F1
#
_cell.length_a   1.000
_cell.length_b   1.000
_cell.length_c   1.000
_cell.angle_alpha   90.00
_cell.angle_beta   90.00
_cell.angle_gamma   90.00
#
_symmetry.space_group_name_H-M   'P 1'
#
loop_
_entity.id
_entity.type
_entity.pdbx_description
1 polymer ?
#
loop_
_entity_poly.entity_id
_entity_poly.type
_entity_poly.pdbx_seq_one_letter_code
_entity_poly.pdbx_strand_id
1 'polypeptide(L)'
;MATTTLCLQGAALVVLIVCLAPVAPAWAQQPAGCPDKCGNTSIPYPFGIGSRCARDFNFRLVCNHAYSPPRLFVSELELALCDERTGPKLYEME
;
A
#
# COMPACT_ATOMS: atom_id res chain seq x y z
N MET A 1 31.93 -39.48 -2.19
CA MET A 1 31.66 -38.62 -3.38
C MET A 1 30.18 -38.24 -3.48
N ALA A 2 29.23 -39.16 -3.34
CA ALA A 2 27.79 -38.86 -3.41
C ALA A 2 27.27 -37.94 -2.28
N THR A 3 27.80 -38.06 -1.07
CA THR A 3 27.38 -37.29 0.12
C THR A 3 27.71 -35.80 0.00
N THR A 4 28.89 -35.48 -0.52
CA THR A 4 29.32 -34.10 -0.79
C THR A 4 28.51 -33.44 -1.91
N THR A 5 28.10 -34.22 -2.91
CA THR A 5 27.26 -33.73 -4.02
C THR A 5 25.84 -33.44 -3.56
N LEU A 6 25.26 -34.26 -2.67
CA LEU A 6 23.97 -33.99 -2.04
C LEU A 6 23.99 -32.69 -1.21
N CYS A 7 25.06 -32.47 -0.44
CA CYS A 7 25.21 -31.23 0.33
C CYS A 7 25.32 -30.00 -0.57
N LEU A 8 26.12 -30.07 -1.64
CA LEU A 8 26.30 -28.97 -2.59
C LEU A 8 25.00 -28.63 -3.34
N GLN A 9 24.24 -29.63 -3.77
CA GLN A 9 22.95 -29.42 -4.42
C GLN A 9 21.90 -28.85 -3.45
N GLY A 10 21.88 -29.33 -2.21
CA GLY A 10 21.00 -28.78 -1.16
C GLY A 10 21.31 -27.31 -0.86
N ALA A 11 22.59 -26.95 -0.73
CA ALA A 11 23.00 -25.57 -0.52
C ALA A 11 22.63 -24.66 -1.71
N ALA A 12 22.88 -25.12 -2.94
CA ALA A 12 22.52 -24.37 -4.15
C ALA A 12 21.00 -24.14 -4.27
N LEU A 13 20.18 -25.14 -3.93
CA LEU A 13 18.72 -25.02 -3.94
C LEU A 13 18.22 -24.02 -2.89
N VAL A 14 18.78 -24.06 -1.68
CA VAL A 14 18.43 -23.11 -0.61
C VAL A 14 18.81 -21.68 -1.00
N VAL A 15 20.00 -21.47 -1.56
CA VAL A 15 20.43 -20.15 -2.05
C VAL A 15 19.49 -19.65 -3.16
N LEU A 16 19.13 -20.51 -4.11
CA LEU A 16 18.19 -20.15 -5.18
C LEU A 16 16.82 -19.70 -4.62
N ILE A 17 16.29 -20.41 -3.63
CA ILE A 17 15.01 -20.07 -2.98
C ILE A 17 15.09 -18.73 -2.26
N VAL A 18 16.17 -18.46 -1.52
CA VAL A 18 16.36 -17.20 -0.80
C VAL A 18 16.48 -16.02 -1.77
N CYS A 19 17.17 -16.18 -2.90
CA CYS A 19 17.32 -15.14 -3.92
C CYS A 19 16.00 -14.81 -4.65
N LEU A 20 15.07 -15.75 -4.72
CA LEU A 20 13.77 -15.57 -5.38
C LEU A 20 12.71 -14.99 -4.46
N ALA A 21 13.00 -14.79 -3.17
CA ALA A 21 12.02 -14.24 -2.24
C ALA A 21 11.74 -12.75 -2.54
N PRO A 22 10.47 -12.34 -2.66
CA PRO A 22 10.13 -10.92 -2.79
C PRO A 22 10.46 -10.18 -1.49
N VAL A 23 11.47 -9.33 -1.54
CA VAL A 23 11.81 -8.42 -0.43
C VAL A 23 10.93 -7.17 -0.57
N ALA A 24 9.81 -7.15 0.14
CA ALA A 24 9.03 -5.92 0.29
C ALA A 24 9.77 -5.00 1.26
N PRO A 25 9.99 -3.71 0.91
CA PRO A 25 10.54 -2.75 1.85
C PRO A 25 9.60 -2.58 3.05
N ALA A 26 10.14 -2.59 4.27
CA ALA A 26 9.35 -2.41 5.50
C ALA A 26 8.56 -1.08 5.54
N TRP A 27 9.01 -0.09 4.76
CA TRP A 27 8.41 1.23 4.61
C TRP A 27 7.28 1.29 3.59
N ALA A 28 7.03 0.22 2.83
CA ALA A 28 5.85 0.11 1.97
C ALA A 28 4.67 -0.59 2.67
N GLN A 29 4.90 -1.13 3.87
CA GLN A 29 3.88 -1.85 4.64
C GLN A 29 2.97 -0.87 5.39
N GLN A 30 1.67 -1.11 5.31
CA GLN A 30 0.71 -0.37 6.11
C GLN A 30 0.89 -0.66 7.61
N PRO A 31 0.68 0.35 8.48
CA PRO A 31 0.64 0.13 9.91
C PRO A 31 -0.41 -0.92 10.30
N ALA A 32 -0.15 -1.66 11.38
CA ALA A 32 -1.09 -2.67 11.88
C ALA A 32 -2.47 -2.05 12.17
N GLY A 33 -3.53 -2.69 11.67
CA GLY A 33 -4.91 -2.20 11.82
C GLY A 33 -5.35 -1.18 10.76
N CYS A 34 -4.51 -0.88 9.77
CA CYS A 34 -4.88 -0.01 8.64
C CYS A 34 -5.30 -0.81 7.41
N PRO A 35 -6.32 -0.37 6.65
CA PRO A 35 -6.77 -1.07 5.45
C PRO A 35 -5.76 -0.91 4.32
N ASP A 36 -5.11 -1.99 3.90
CA ASP A 36 -4.08 -2.02 2.85
C ASP A 36 -4.65 -2.00 1.43
N LYS A 37 -5.98 -2.00 1.27
CA LYS A 37 -6.68 -1.99 -0.02
C LYS A 37 -7.98 -1.19 0.00
N CYS A 38 -8.37 -0.70 -1.17
CA CYS A 38 -9.72 -0.22 -1.48
C CYS A 38 -10.15 -0.82 -2.82
N GLY A 39 -11.20 -1.63 -2.81
CA GLY A 39 -11.57 -2.43 -3.98
C GLY A 39 -10.41 -3.33 -4.41
N ASN A 40 -9.91 -3.14 -5.64
CA ASN A 40 -8.77 -3.90 -6.17
C ASN A 40 -7.44 -3.13 -6.11
N THR A 41 -7.43 -1.93 -5.53
CA THR A 41 -6.26 -1.05 -5.48
C THR A 41 -5.52 -1.22 -4.16
N SER A 42 -4.21 -1.52 -4.22
CA SER A 42 -3.34 -1.61 -3.04
C SER A 42 -2.92 -0.23 -2.56
N ILE A 43 -2.81 -0.06 -1.25
CA ILE A 43 -2.48 1.20 -0.59
C ILE A 43 -1.12 1.07 0.10
N PRO A 44 -0.04 1.56 -0.51
CA PRO A 44 1.27 1.55 0.14
C PRO A 44 1.40 2.71 1.13
N TYR A 45 2.15 2.51 2.23
CA TYR A 45 2.64 3.63 3.03
C TYR A 45 3.55 4.50 2.14
N PRO A 46 3.49 5.85 2.20
CA PRO A 46 2.92 6.72 3.25
C PRO A 46 1.40 6.97 3.19
N PHE A 47 0.68 6.40 2.23
CA PHE A 47 -0.75 6.61 2.07
C PHE A 47 -1.58 5.72 3.00
N GLY A 48 -2.78 6.17 3.36
CA GLY A 48 -3.68 5.34 4.17
C GLY A 48 -5.06 5.91 4.38
N ILE A 49 -6.01 5.02 4.65
CA ILE A 49 -7.41 5.32 4.97
C ILE A 49 -7.59 5.26 6.49
N GLY A 50 -8.21 6.29 7.06
CA GLY A 50 -8.51 6.36 8.49
C GLY A 50 -7.44 7.07 9.32
N SER A 51 -7.67 7.09 10.63
CA SER A 51 -6.81 7.81 11.57
C SER A 51 -5.48 7.09 11.77
N ARG A 52 -4.36 7.83 11.64
CA ARG A 52 -2.99 7.34 11.83
C ARG A 52 -2.52 6.29 10.81
N CYS A 53 -3.27 6.09 9.72
CA CYS A 53 -2.90 5.16 8.65
C CYS A 53 -2.06 5.78 7.54
N ALA A 54 -2.09 7.11 7.43
CA ALA A 54 -1.25 7.89 6.54
C ALA A 54 -0.13 8.59 7.33
N ARG A 55 0.99 8.89 6.66
CA ARG A 55 2.12 9.64 7.24
C ARG A 55 1.68 11.01 7.77
N ASP A 56 0.91 11.75 6.98
CA ASP A 56 0.32 13.04 7.31
C ASP A 56 -0.96 13.29 6.50
N PHE A 57 -1.57 14.46 6.64
CA PHE A 57 -2.86 14.77 6.03
C PHE A 57 -2.83 14.76 4.50
N ASN A 58 -1.69 15.03 3.86
CA ASN A 58 -1.55 15.02 2.40
C ASN A 58 -1.56 13.60 1.81
N PHE A 59 -1.32 12.59 2.65
CA PHE A 59 -1.31 11.18 2.27
C PHE A 59 -2.61 10.45 2.66
N ARG A 60 -3.62 11.17 3.16
CA ARG A 60 -4.90 10.57 3.51
C ARG A 60 -5.69 10.24 2.26
N LEU A 61 -6.20 9.02 2.25
CA LEU A 61 -7.05 8.50 1.20
C LEU A 61 -8.47 8.27 1.74
N VAL A 62 -9.43 8.29 0.82
CA VAL A 62 -10.82 7.93 1.05
C VAL A 62 -11.17 6.77 0.13
N CYS A 63 -11.77 5.72 0.70
CA CYS A 63 -12.37 4.65 -0.08
C CYS A 63 -13.87 4.93 -0.25
N ASN A 64 -14.27 5.21 -1.49
CA ASN A 64 -15.67 5.48 -1.79
C ASN A 64 -16.39 4.18 -2.14
N HIS A 65 -17.28 3.77 -1.23
CA HIS A 65 -18.08 2.55 -1.36
C HIS A 65 -19.37 2.74 -2.17
N ALA A 66 -19.65 3.93 -2.71
CA ALA A 66 -20.77 4.16 -3.61
C ALA A 66 -20.60 3.48 -4.98
N TYR A 67 -19.36 3.10 -5.32
CA TYR A 67 -19.02 2.38 -6.55
C TYR A 67 -18.82 0.88 -6.27
N SER A 68 -19.07 0.07 -7.30
CA SER A 68 -18.80 -1.37 -7.30
C SER A 68 -17.89 -1.72 -8.48
N PRO A 69 -16.60 -2.04 -8.27
CA PRO A 69 -15.89 -2.08 -6.98
C PRO A 69 -15.66 -0.68 -6.37
N PRO A 70 -15.39 -0.60 -5.05
CA PRO A 70 -15.04 0.66 -4.38
C PRO A 70 -13.84 1.35 -5.03
N ARG A 71 -13.89 2.69 -5.10
CA ARG A 71 -12.85 3.52 -5.74
C ARG A 71 -12.05 4.31 -4.71
N LEU A 72 -10.76 4.47 -5.00
CA LEU A 72 -9.81 5.18 -4.14
C LEU A 72 -9.68 6.65 -4.57
N PHE A 73 -9.75 7.55 -3.61
CA PHE A 73 -9.64 8.99 -3.81
C PHE A 73 -8.61 9.57 -2.85
N VAL A 74 -7.97 10.67 -3.21
CA VAL A 74 -7.14 11.43 -2.27
C VAL A 74 -7.99 12.47 -1.57
N SER A 75 -7.76 12.63 -0.28
CA SER A 75 -8.35 13.71 0.49
C SER A 75 -7.47 14.96 0.36
N GLU A 76 -7.79 15.86 -0.57
CA GLU A 76 -7.21 17.21 -0.53
C GLU A 76 -7.78 17.92 0.71
N LEU A 77 -6.95 18.19 1.73
CA LEU A 77 -7.27 19.25 2.67
C LEU A 77 -6.86 20.55 1.99
N GLU A 78 -7.76 21.10 1.18
CA GLU A 78 -7.58 22.44 0.65
C GLU A 78 -7.48 23.38 1.87
N LEU A 79 -6.32 24.01 2.05
CA LEU A 79 -6.23 25.20 2.89
C LEU A 79 -7.23 26.18 2.31
N ALA A 80 -8.34 26.37 3.04
CA ALA A 80 -9.42 27.27 2.67
C ALA A 80 -8.87 28.67 2.38
N LEU A 81 -8.61 28.95 1.11
CA LEU A 81 -8.97 30.23 0.53
C LEU A 81 -10.46 30.09 0.22
N CYS A 82 -11.30 30.79 0.98
CA CYS A 82 -12.74 30.60 1.00
C CYS A 82 -13.38 30.79 -0.39
N ASP A 83 -13.62 29.70 -1.11
CA ASP A 83 -14.79 29.57 -1.97
C ASP A 83 -15.78 28.62 -1.28
N GLU A 84 -16.83 29.21 -0.70
CA GLU A 84 -17.87 28.51 0.08
C GLU A 84 -18.81 27.66 -0.80
N ARG A 85 -18.52 27.49 -2.10
CA ARG A 85 -19.38 26.78 -3.06
C ARG A 85 -18.86 25.42 -3.47
N THR A 86 -17.66 25.04 -3.04
CA THR A 86 -17.04 23.79 -3.48
C THR A 86 -16.74 22.91 -2.26
N GLY A 87 -17.61 21.95 -1.98
CA GLY A 87 -17.37 20.89 -1.00
C GLY A 87 -16.14 20.04 -1.37
N PRO A 88 -15.70 19.12 -0.49
CA PRO A 88 -14.47 18.35 -0.67
C PRO A 88 -14.46 17.65 -2.04
N LYS A 89 -13.61 18.12 -2.95
CA LYS A 89 -13.43 17.49 -4.25
C LYS A 89 -12.62 16.22 -4.07
N LEU A 90 -13.33 15.10 -4.10
CA LEU A 90 -12.74 13.79 -4.27
C LEU A 90 -12.29 13.69 -5.74
N TYR A 91 -11.00 13.83 -6.04
CA TYR A 91 -10.48 13.51 -7.36
C TYR A 91 -10.21 12.01 -7.44
N GLU A 92 -10.77 11.36 -8.47
CA GLU A 92 -10.43 9.97 -8.78
C GLU A 92 -8.96 9.94 -9.15
N MET A 93 -8.18 9.08 -8.50
CA MET A 93 -6.88 8.72 -9.04
C MET A 93 -7.16 7.78 -10.22
N GLU A 94 -7.19 8.31 -11.45
CA GLU A 94 -7.14 7.48 -12.66
C GLU A 94 -5.89 6.60 -12.68
#